data_AF-N6YL48-F1
#
_entry.id   AF-N6YL48-F1
#
_cell.length_a   1.000
_cell.length_b   1.000
_cell.length_c   1.000
_cell.angle_alpha   90.00
_cell.angle_beta   90.00
_cell.angle_gamma   90.00
#
_symmetry.space_group_name_H-M   'P 1'
#
loop_
_entity.id
_entity.type
_entity.pdbx_description
1 polymer ?
#
loop_
_entity_poly.entity_id
_entity_poly.type
_entity_poly.pdbx_seq_one_letter_code
_entity_poly.pdbx_strand_id
1 'polypeptide(L)'
;MGAALPETAPSRLFLSGNEAVALAVRDAGCRVAAAYPGTPATEILEELSRFPDLYTEWSVNEKVSLEVALGASMVGARAFCAMKHVGLNVAADALMTMTVTGTEGGLVIAVADDVGMSSSQNEQDSRFWARFAHLPLFEPADAQESYDMAREAFAVSERFRCPAIVRMTTRICHVKGRVVPAEREAHEPAGFVKDPQRWVMVPGHAKPRVALMYEREEALRASAAQSPFNLLVEGGDRRIGFVTSGPAYMHVRETFPEAPVFKLGQSYPLPLERLREFAAGVDQLLVVEETEPLVESELRAAGIACAGKDVLPRVGELSPDRLRPAVARLRGEEVPASAQPRLVPQQVFPRPPTMCVACPHLGIYYTLAQLRNLTISGDIGCYTLGAGHPWNALDTCISMGASMGVALGMDKGRGPADAKKAVIAVIGDSTFMHMGMQGLLDITWNRGNVTVLLLDNRAVGMTGGQDNPGTGRDIHGDSAQRVDFAKLCEALGVKKERIHTLDPYELPTLFKTLRDEIKVPEPSVIITDRPCVLIDDYKPTQPYKVIADKCTGCANCIDVGCPAIHVTRRETQVKPSGKEVELAFVRIETSACTGCGLCVQPCAPEAIVHALPEHPVKFLHAKI
;
A
#
# COMPACT_ATOMS: atom_id res chain seq x y z
N MET A 1 0.03 -14.98 12.48
CA MET A 1 -1.26 -14.45 12.94
C MET A 1 -1.21 -14.30 14.45
N GLY A 2 -1.40 -13.08 14.95
CA GLY A 2 -1.50 -12.80 16.39
C GLY A 2 -2.78 -13.37 16.98
N ALA A 3 -2.85 -13.46 18.31
CA ALA A 3 -4.08 -13.84 19.00
C ALA A 3 -5.23 -12.89 18.59
N ALA A 4 -6.43 -13.45 18.37
CA ALA A 4 -7.62 -12.66 18.06
C ALA A 4 -7.91 -11.64 19.17
N LEU A 5 -8.44 -10.48 18.78
CA LEU A 5 -8.97 -9.51 19.73
C LEU A 5 -10.05 -10.19 20.59
N PRO A 6 -10.01 -10.02 21.93
CA PRO A 6 -10.95 -10.70 22.81
C PRO A 6 -12.39 -10.21 22.59
N GLU A 7 -13.35 -11.14 22.64
CA GLU A 7 -14.78 -10.84 22.51
C GLU A 7 -15.28 -9.93 23.65
N THR A 8 -14.89 -10.25 24.89
CA THR A 8 -15.23 -9.45 26.09
C THR A 8 -14.18 -8.38 26.35
N ALA A 9 -14.60 -7.15 26.68
CA ALA A 9 -13.70 -6.05 26.99
C ALA A 9 -12.86 -6.38 28.25
N PRO A 10 -11.56 -6.72 28.15
CA PRO A 10 -10.72 -6.82 29.33
C PRO A 10 -10.38 -5.40 29.77
N SER A 11 -10.03 -5.24 31.05
CA SER A 11 -9.75 -3.89 31.59
C SER A 11 -8.64 -3.15 30.84
N ARG A 12 -7.70 -3.86 30.19
CA ARG A 12 -6.55 -3.32 29.45
C ARG A 12 -6.09 -4.29 28.35
N LEU A 13 -5.84 -3.78 27.14
CA LEU A 13 -5.27 -4.48 25.99
C LEU A 13 -3.94 -3.85 25.55
N PHE A 14 -3.14 -4.60 24.79
CA PHE A 14 -1.92 -4.10 24.17
C PHE A 14 -2.00 -4.24 22.65
N LEU A 15 -2.39 -3.16 21.98
CA LEU A 15 -2.83 -3.14 20.59
C LEU A 15 -2.00 -2.18 19.75
N SER A 16 -1.80 -2.49 18.47
CA SER A 16 -1.36 -1.50 17.48
C SER A 16 -2.45 -0.47 17.19
N GLY A 17 -2.13 0.63 16.52
CA GLY A 17 -3.16 1.57 16.05
C GLY A 17 -4.17 0.90 15.14
N ASN A 18 -3.74 0.00 14.23
CA ASN A 18 -4.65 -0.73 13.35
C ASN A 18 -5.61 -1.64 14.14
N GLU A 19 -5.08 -2.39 15.11
CA GLU A 19 -5.87 -3.25 16.01
C GLU A 19 -6.84 -2.41 16.88
N ALA A 20 -6.42 -1.22 17.32
CA ALA A 20 -7.24 -0.31 18.10
C ALA A 20 -8.40 0.30 17.28
N VAL A 21 -8.15 0.72 16.04
CA VAL A 21 -9.22 1.16 15.12
C VAL A 21 -10.19 0.02 14.84
N ALA A 22 -9.71 -1.19 14.57
CA ALA A 22 -10.57 -2.36 14.36
C ALA A 22 -11.48 -2.63 15.58
N LEU A 23 -10.93 -2.57 16.79
CA LEU A 23 -11.71 -2.73 18.02
C LEU A 23 -12.76 -1.62 18.17
N ALA A 24 -12.38 -0.36 17.89
CA ALA A 24 -13.29 0.78 17.95
C ALA A 24 -14.46 0.66 16.96
N VAL A 25 -14.19 0.23 15.73
CA VAL A 25 -15.21 0.01 14.70
C VAL A 25 -16.22 -1.04 15.15
N ARG A 26 -15.75 -2.16 15.71
CA ARG A 26 -16.63 -3.19 16.29
C ARG A 26 -17.43 -2.62 17.47
N ASP A 27 -16.77 -1.91 18.37
CA ASP A 27 -17.40 -1.42 19.59
C ASP A 27 -18.36 -0.26 19.32
N ALA A 28 -18.20 0.46 18.22
CA ALA A 28 -19.17 1.46 17.75
C ALA A 28 -20.40 0.81 17.09
N GLY A 29 -20.55 -0.51 17.08
CA GLY A 29 -21.72 -1.16 16.48
C GLY A 29 -21.77 -1.05 14.95
N CYS A 30 -20.61 -0.91 14.30
CA CYS A 30 -20.49 -1.01 12.85
C CYS A 30 -21.02 -2.36 12.33
N ARG A 31 -21.69 -2.37 11.17
CA ARG A 31 -22.24 -3.59 10.56
C ARG A 31 -21.56 -3.99 9.25
N VAL A 32 -20.95 -3.05 8.54
CA VAL A 32 -20.32 -3.28 7.24
C VAL A 32 -18.95 -2.62 7.22
N ALA A 33 -17.90 -3.38 6.93
CA ALA A 33 -16.57 -2.86 6.70
C ALA A 33 -15.99 -3.41 5.38
N ALA A 34 -15.42 -2.54 4.55
CA ALA A 34 -14.84 -2.94 3.27
C ALA A 34 -13.52 -2.21 3.02
N ALA A 35 -12.56 -2.87 2.38
CA ALA A 35 -11.28 -2.27 2.02
C ALA A 35 -10.66 -2.93 0.79
N TYR A 36 -9.59 -2.34 0.27
CA TYR A 36 -8.63 -2.98 -0.63
C TYR A 36 -7.29 -3.15 0.10
N PRO A 37 -6.56 -4.28 -0.05
CA PRO A 37 -5.30 -4.48 0.66
C PRO A 37 -4.26 -3.40 0.33
N GLY A 38 -3.68 -2.78 1.35
CA GLY A 38 -2.69 -1.72 1.17
C GLY A 38 -2.01 -1.33 2.49
N THR A 39 -0.73 -1.67 2.62
CA THR A 39 0.09 -1.28 3.77
C THR A 39 0.25 0.25 3.81
N PRO A 40 0.11 0.90 4.98
CA PRO A 40 0.04 0.32 6.32
C PRO A 40 -1.37 0.12 6.90
N ALA A 41 -2.44 0.10 6.09
CA ALA A 41 -3.82 -0.02 6.56
C ALA A 41 -4.37 -1.46 6.57
N THR A 42 -3.71 -2.40 5.89
CA THR A 42 -4.19 -3.76 5.64
C THR A 42 -4.73 -4.48 6.88
N GLU A 43 -4.01 -4.41 7.99
CA GLU A 43 -4.33 -5.18 9.19
C GLU A 43 -5.65 -4.77 9.85
N ILE A 44 -6.18 -3.57 9.56
CA ILE A 44 -7.45 -3.11 10.14
C ILE A 44 -8.58 -4.06 9.73
N LEU A 45 -8.71 -4.36 8.43
CA LEU A 45 -9.79 -5.21 7.95
C LEU A 45 -9.55 -6.69 8.31
N GLU A 46 -8.29 -7.14 8.34
CA GLU A 46 -7.95 -8.51 8.77
C GLU A 46 -8.30 -8.80 10.23
N GLU A 47 -8.22 -7.79 11.11
CA GLU A 47 -8.69 -7.93 12.49
C GLU A 47 -10.21 -7.80 12.59
N LEU A 48 -10.84 -6.95 11.77
CA LEU A 48 -12.30 -6.83 11.72
C LEU A 48 -12.99 -8.12 11.26
N SER A 49 -12.41 -8.85 10.30
CA SER A 49 -13.00 -10.07 9.74
C SER A 49 -13.11 -11.23 10.73
N ARG A 50 -12.47 -11.10 11.89
CA ARG A 50 -12.56 -12.06 13.00
C ARG A 50 -13.81 -11.88 13.85
N PHE A 51 -14.55 -10.78 13.70
CA PHE A 51 -15.78 -10.53 14.43
C PHE A 51 -17.00 -11.03 13.62
N PRO A 52 -17.72 -12.07 14.08
CA PRO A 52 -18.76 -12.73 13.29
C PRO A 52 -20.03 -11.88 13.08
N ASP A 53 -20.27 -10.89 13.93
CA ASP A 53 -21.43 -9.99 13.84
C ASP A 53 -21.25 -8.83 12.83
N LEU A 54 -20.08 -8.76 12.19
CA LEU A 54 -19.70 -7.69 11.27
C LEU A 54 -19.49 -8.27 9.86
N TYR A 55 -20.19 -7.74 8.87
CA TYR A 55 -19.89 -8.07 7.48
C TYR A 55 -18.58 -7.41 7.06
N THR A 56 -17.64 -8.20 6.54
CA THR A 56 -16.34 -7.72 6.05
C THR A 56 -16.04 -8.24 4.65
N GLU A 57 -15.40 -7.42 3.81
CA GLU A 57 -14.95 -7.87 2.50
C GLU A 57 -13.67 -7.16 2.01
N TRP A 58 -12.83 -7.92 1.29
CA TRP A 58 -11.87 -7.33 0.37
C TRP A 58 -12.59 -7.00 -0.94
N SER A 59 -12.75 -5.71 -1.22
CA SER A 59 -13.29 -5.23 -2.49
C SER A 59 -12.18 -5.20 -3.56
N VAL A 60 -12.57 -5.04 -4.84
CA VAL A 60 -11.62 -5.04 -5.96
C VAL A 60 -10.71 -3.81 -6.00
N ASN A 61 -11.17 -2.67 -5.47
CA ASN A 61 -10.41 -1.43 -5.32
C ASN A 61 -11.08 -0.53 -4.26
N GLU A 62 -10.42 0.57 -3.93
CA GLU A 62 -10.83 1.49 -2.87
C GLU A 62 -12.10 2.27 -3.19
N LYS A 63 -12.38 2.50 -4.49
CA LYS A 63 -13.64 3.10 -4.93
C LYS A 63 -14.81 2.18 -4.59
N VAL A 64 -14.73 0.90 -4.98
CA VAL A 64 -15.78 -0.08 -4.72
C VAL A 64 -15.96 -0.30 -3.21
N SER A 65 -14.87 -0.38 -2.43
CA SER A 65 -15.01 -0.52 -0.97
C SER A 65 -15.72 0.68 -0.34
N LEU A 66 -15.43 1.89 -0.80
CA LEU A 66 -16.10 3.09 -0.32
C LEU A 66 -17.58 3.16 -0.76
N GLU A 67 -17.90 2.68 -1.97
CA GLU A 67 -19.28 2.56 -2.45
C GLU A 67 -20.10 1.55 -1.64
N VAL A 68 -19.51 0.41 -1.25
CA VAL A 68 -20.14 -0.58 -0.36
C VAL A 68 -20.45 0.05 1.00
N ALA A 69 -19.46 0.73 1.60
CA ALA A 69 -19.64 1.40 2.88
C ALA A 69 -20.68 2.54 2.80
N LEU A 70 -20.68 3.32 1.70
CA LEU A 70 -21.70 4.34 1.43
C LEU A 70 -23.09 3.72 1.33
N GLY A 71 -23.27 2.64 0.58
CA GLY A 71 -24.54 1.95 0.44
C GLY A 71 -25.10 1.48 1.78
N ALA A 72 -24.26 0.92 2.65
CA ALA A 72 -24.64 0.57 4.02
C ALA A 72 -25.04 1.80 4.85
N SER A 73 -24.30 2.90 4.73
CA SER A 73 -24.63 4.15 5.43
C SER A 73 -25.98 4.75 4.99
N MET A 74 -26.39 4.56 3.73
CA MET A 74 -27.68 5.07 3.22
C MET A 74 -28.88 4.39 3.86
N VAL A 75 -28.72 3.16 4.36
CA VAL A 75 -29.79 2.43 5.07
C VAL A 75 -29.74 2.62 6.59
N GLY A 76 -28.92 3.56 7.06
CA GLY A 76 -28.75 3.88 8.48
C GLY A 76 -27.76 2.99 9.22
N ALA A 77 -27.05 2.08 8.56
CA ALA A 77 -26.03 1.26 9.23
C ALA A 77 -24.74 2.05 9.43
N ARG A 78 -24.08 1.86 10.57
CA ARG A 78 -22.70 2.30 10.73
C ARG A 78 -21.79 1.47 9.82
N ALA A 79 -20.96 2.14 9.04
CA ALA A 79 -20.11 1.53 8.03
C ALA A 79 -18.68 2.07 8.07
N PHE A 80 -17.72 1.25 7.67
CA PHE A 80 -16.30 1.57 7.75
C PHE A 80 -15.59 1.25 6.43
N CYS A 81 -14.63 2.10 6.06
CA CYS A 81 -13.73 1.83 4.96
C CYS A 81 -12.28 2.17 5.36
N ALA A 82 -11.34 1.29 5.02
CA ALA A 82 -9.91 1.51 5.26
C ALA A 82 -9.14 1.49 3.95
N MET A 83 -8.15 2.37 3.85
CA MET A 83 -7.22 2.44 2.72
C MET A 83 -5.94 3.18 3.12
N LYS A 84 -4.90 3.05 2.31
CA LYS A 84 -3.74 3.96 2.38
C LYS A 84 -4.00 5.25 1.59
N HIS A 85 -3.17 6.28 1.78
CA HIS A 85 -3.33 7.59 1.14
C HIS A 85 -3.59 7.56 -0.37
N VAL A 86 -2.84 6.76 -1.15
CA VAL A 86 -3.07 6.68 -2.61
C VAL A 86 -4.41 6.06 -2.98
N GLY A 87 -4.97 5.21 -2.11
CA GLY A 87 -6.27 4.59 -2.28
C GLY A 87 -7.41 5.61 -2.21
N LEU A 88 -7.24 6.67 -1.42
CA LEU A 88 -8.22 7.75 -1.38
C LEU A 88 -8.27 8.53 -2.70
N ASN A 89 -7.17 8.57 -3.45
CA ASN A 89 -7.19 9.13 -4.81
C ASN A 89 -8.07 8.29 -5.76
N VAL A 90 -8.03 6.95 -5.63
CA VAL A 90 -8.88 6.03 -6.40
C VAL A 90 -10.35 6.21 -6.01
N ALA A 91 -10.61 6.38 -4.72
CA ALA A 91 -11.96 6.56 -4.17
C ALA A 91 -12.51 8.00 -4.29
N ALA A 92 -11.71 8.95 -4.78
CA ALA A 92 -12.04 10.38 -4.73
C ALA A 92 -13.35 10.74 -5.44
N ASP A 93 -13.67 10.07 -6.55
CA ASP A 93 -14.94 10.28 -7.26
C ASP A 93 -16.17 9.99 -6.39
N ALA A 94 -16.15 8.86 -5.66
CA ALA A 94 -17.18 8.51 -4.70
C ALA A 94 -17.18 9.47 -3.49
N LEU A 95 -16.00 9.80 -2.96
CA LEU A 95 -15.81 10.71 -1.83
C LEU A 95 -16.41 12.11 -2.10
N MET A 96 -16.10 12.68 -3.27
CA MET A 96 -16.55 14.03 -3.63
C MET A 96 -18.05 14.08 -3.93
N THR A 97 -18.67 12.96 -4.29
CA THR A 97 -20.13 12.88 -4.40
C THR A 97 -20.79 12.80 -3.02
N MET A 98 -20.23 11.98 -2.12
CA MET A 98 -20.83 11.76 -0.81
C MET A 98 -20.72 12.94 0.15
N THR A 99 -19.76 13.85 -0.03
CA THR A 99 -19.77 15.10 0.76
C THR A 99 -21.04 15.93 0.52
N VAL A 100 -21.64 15.81 -0.67
CA VAL A 100 -22.89 16.51 -1.03
C VAL A 100 -24.12 15.69 -0.63
N THR A 101 -24.13 14.37 -0.87
CA THR A 101 -25.28 13.52 -0.48
C THR A 101 -25.38 13.35 1.04
N GLY A 102 -24.24 13.36 1.72
CA GLY A 102 -24.12 12.99 3.13
C GLY A 102 -24.40 11.50 3.37
N THR A 103 -24.60 11.15 4.64
CA THR A 103 -24.84 9.77 5.13
C THR A 103 -26.04 9.74 6.09
N GLU A 104 -26.65 8.57 6.31
CA GLU A 104 -27.68 8.39 7.36
C GLU A 104 -27.11 7.68 8.60
N GLY A 105 -26.47 6.53 8.41
CA GLY A 105 -25.61 5.92 9.42
C GLY A 105 -24.22 6.52 9.40
N GLY A 106 -23.48 6.42 10.51
CA GLY A 106 -22.11 6.91 10.58
C GLY A 106 -21.20 6.18 9.59
N LEU A 107 -20.44 6.93 8.79
CA LEU A 107 -19.44 6.40 7.86
C LEU A 107 -18.06 6.93 8.26
N VAL A 108 -17.17 6.02 8.64
CA VAL A 108 -15.78 6.35 8.98
C VAL A 108 -14.84 5.82 7.91
N ILE A 109 -13.94 6.69 7.45
CA ILE A 109 -12.90 6.38 6.47
C ILE A 109 -11.54 6.48 7.17
N ALA A 110 -10.89 5.35 7.42
CA ALA A 110 -9.52 5.32 7.90
C ALA A 110 -8.56 5.44 6.72
N VAL A 111 -7.69 6.45 6.77
CA VAL A 111 -6.71 6.73 5.71
C VAL A 111 -5.32 6.72 6.32
N ALA A 112 -4.50 5.74 5.92
CA ALA A 112 -3.16 5.60 6.45
C ALA A 112 -2.11 6.23 5.50
N ASP A 113 -1.46 7.30 5.95
CA ASP A 113 -0.41 8.01 5.21
C ASP A 113 0.96 7.33 5.42
N ASP A 114 1.65 7.00 4.33
CA ASP A 114 3.00 6.40 4.37
C ASP A 114 4.10 7.47 4.47
N VAL A 115 4.19 8.13 5.62
CA VAL A 115 5.22 9.15 5.91
C VAL A 115 6.62 8.53 5.77
N GLY A 116 7.46 9.16 4.94
CA GLY A 116 8.80 8.67 4.59
C GLY A 116 8.84 7.61 3.49
N MET A 117 7.69 7.23 2.91
CA MET A 117 7.56 6.31 1.77
C MET A 117 8.21 4.94 2.03
N SER A 118 7.85 4.27 3.11
CA SER A 118 8.42 2.95 3.43
C SER A 118 7.99 1.88 2.43
N SER A 119 6.80 2.03 1.84
CA SER A 119 6.15 1.03 0.98
C SER A 119 5.35 1.64 -0.19
N SER A 120 5.53 2.95 -0.43
CA SER A 120 4.74 3.73 -1.40
C SER A 120 5.62 4.43 -2.42
N GLN A 121 5.04 4.73 -3.59
CA GLN A 121 5.72 5.39 -4.71
C GLN A 121 5.83 6.91 -4.52
N ASN A 122 5.01 7.46 -3.61
CA ASN A 122 4.99 8.87 -3.24
C ASN A 122 4.54 9.03 -1.77
N GLU A 123 4.82 10.21 -1.24
CA GLU A 123 4.35 10.71 0.06
C GLU A 123 3.18 11.68 -0.22
N GLN A 124 2.08 11.56 0.52
CA GLN A 124 0.92 12.46 0.41
C GLN A 124 0.39 12.81 1.80
N ASP A 125 -0.46 13.82 1.85
CA ASP A 125 -1.07 14.31 3.07
C ASP A 125 -2.59 14.29 2.96
N SER A 126 -3.22 13.35 3.66
CA SER A 126 -4.67 13.17 3.59
C SER A 126 -5.48 14.32 4.21
N ARG A 127 -4.84 15.27 4.90
CA ARG A 127 -5.53 16.46 5.41
C ARG A 127 -6.03 17.37 4.29
N PHE A 128 -5.38 17.35 3.12
CA PHE A 128 -5.89 18.05 1.94
C PHE A 128 -7.21 17.47 1.44
N TRP A 129 -7.43 16.16 1.57
CA TRP A 129 -8.71 15.55 1.21
C TRP A 129 -9.82 16.00 2.14
N ALA A 130 -9.58 16.04 3.46
CA ALA A 130 -10.56 16.56 4.41
C ALA A 130 -10.93 18.02 4.12
N ARG A 131 -9.92 18.85 3.86
CA ARG A 131 -10.11 20.26 3.49
C ARG A 131 -10.86 20.44 2.18
N PHE A 132 -10.50 19.68 1.15
CA PHE A 132 -11.13 19.79 -0.16
C PHE A 132 -12.55 19.22 -0.17
N ALA A 133 -12.79 18.14 0.58
CA ALA A 133 -14.09 17.50 0.69
C ALA A 133 -15.00 18.12 1.76
N HIS A 134 -14.53 19.09 2.56
CA HIS A 134 -15.29 19.68 3.67
C HIS A 134 -15.78 18.64 4.70
N LEU A 135 -14.87 17.72 5.10
CA LEU A 135 -15.16 16.60 5.99
C LEU A 135 -14.32 16.66 7.27
N PRO A 136 -14.86 16.30 8.45
CA PRO A 136 -14.10 16.29 9.68
C PRO A 136 -12.97 15.27 9.62
N LEU A 137 -11.79 15.64 10.15
CA LEU A 137 -10.62 14.76 10.20
C LEU A 137 -10.03 14.69 11.61
N PHE A 138 -9.84 13.46 12.08
CA PHE A 138 -9.23 13.12 13.35
C PHE A 138 -7.80 12.60 13.18
N GLU A 139 -6.90 12.96 14.11
CA GLU A 139 -5.47 12.62 14.06
C GLU A 139 -4.97 12.02 15.39
N PRO A 140 -5.15 10.71 15.59
CA PRO A 140 -4.62 10.03 16.76
C PRO A 140 -3.09 10.02 16.79
N ALA A 141 -2.51 10.18 17.98
CA ALA A 141 -1.05 10.08 18.19
C ALA A 141 -0.59 8.74 18.75
N ASP A 142 -1.50 7.96 19.34
CA ASP A 142 -1.22 6.64 19.90
C ASP A 142 -2.42 5.68 19.77
N ALA A 143 -2.23 4.43 20.19
CA ALA A 143 -3.25 3.39 20.08
C ALA A 143 -4.53 3.68 20.90
N GLN A 144 -4.44 4.39 22.03
CA GLN A 144 -5.63 4.72 22.82
C GLN A 144 -6.46 5.77 22.07
N GLU A 145 -5.82 6.81 21.55
CA GLU A 145 -6.50 7.81 20.75
C GLU A 145 -7.03 7.25 19.43
N SER A 146 -6.33 6.28 18.81
CA SER A 146 -6.85 5.57 17.64
C SER A 146 -8.19 4.90 17.95
N TYR A 147 -8.33 4.30 19.14
CA TYR A 147 -9.58 3.72 19.58
C TYR A 147 -10.65 4.81 19.83
N ASP A 148 -10.32 5.81 20.67
CA ASP A 148 -11.29 6.82 21.11
C ASP A 148 -11.79 7.70 19.96
N MET A 149 -10.88 8.15 19.09
CA MET A 149 -11.22 9.03 17.96
C MET A 149 -11.97 8.28 16.85
N ALA A 150 -11.69 7.00 16.61
CA ALA A 150 -12.45 6.21 15.65
C ALA A 150 -13.91 6.01 16.08
N ARG A 151 -14.15 5.85 17.39
CA ARG A 151 -15.52 5.83 17.94
C ARG A 151 -16.21 7.18 17.82
N GLU A 152 -15.53 8.26 18.22
CA GLU A 152 -16.08 9.62 18.07
C GLU A 152 -16.39 9.95 16.61
N ALA A 153 -15.57 9.49 15.67
CA ALA A 153 -15.78 9.73 14.25
C ALA A 153 -17.15 9.21 13.76
N PHE A 154 -17.66 8.08 14.30
CA PHE A 154 -19.02 7.61 14.00
C PHE A 154 -20.08 8.59 14.53
N ALA A 155 -19.95 9.01 15.79
CA ALA A 155 -20.90 9.95 16.41
C ALA A 155 -20.93 11.30 15.68
N VAL A 156 -19.76 11.83 15.31
CA VAL A 156 -19.65 13.06 14.51
C VAL A 156 -20.20 12.85 13.11
N SER A 157 -19.92 11.71 12.47
CA SER A 157 -20.47 11.41 11.15
C SER A 157 -22.00 11.43 11.15
N GLU A 158 -22.64 10.84 12.17
CA GLU A 158 -24.09 10.81 12.33
C GLU A 158 -24.67 12.20 12.65
N ARG A 159 -24.04 12.91 13.59
CA ARG A 159 -24.47 14.25 14.01
C ARG A 159 -24.49 15.24 12.85
N PHE A 160 -23.49 15.19 11.98
CA PHE A 160 -23.33 16.11 10.85
C PHE A 160 -23.76 15.51 9.51
N ARG A 161 -24.21 14.24 9.50
CA ARG A 161 -24.65 13.50 8.31
C ARG A 161 -23.64 13.56 7.16
N CYS A 162 -22.37 13.36 7.47
CA CYS A 162 -21.28 13.33 6.50
C CYS A 162 -20.22 12.30 6.90
N PRO A 163 -19.43 11.76 5.96
CA PRO A 163 -18.33 10.88 6.33
C PRO A 163 -17.31 11.58 7.24
N ALA A 164 -16.70 10.83 8.15
CA ALA A 164 -15.60 11.30 8.98
C ALA A 164 -14.30 10.57 8.61
N ILE A 165 -13.19 11.31 8.55
CA ILE A 165 -11.87 10.75 8.24
C ILE A 165 -11.08 10.54 9.53
N VAL A 166 -10.50 9.36 9.70
CA VAL A 166 -9.47 9.11 10.72
C VAL A 166 -8.15 8.94 10.00
N ARG A 167 -7.26 9.92 10.12
CA ARG A 167 -5.93 9.87 9.51
C ARG A 167 -4.99 9.11 10.41
N MET A 168 -4.37 8.08 9.87
CA MET A 168 -3.29 7.33 10.50
C MET A 168 -1.99 7.57 9.75
N THR A 169 -0.86 7.22 10.37
CA THR A 169 0.45 7.21 9.71
C THR A 169 1.17 5.88 9.99
N THR A 170 2.16 5.51 9.18
CA THR A 170 2.90 4.23 9.30
C THR A 170 3.34 3.90 10.73
N ARG A 171 3.80 4.91 11.48
CA ARG A 171 4.22 4.78 12.87
C ARG A 171 3.09 4.27 13.77
N ILE A 172 1.93 4.93 13.75
CA ILE A 172 0.80 4.59 14.63
C ILE A 172 0.12 3.29 14.19
N CYS A 173 0.08 3.00 12.89
CA CYS A 173 -0.45 1.74 12.36
C CYS A 173 0.22 0.51 12.98
N HIS A 174 1.55 0.56 13.18
CA HIS A 174 2.33 -0.62 13.57
C HIS A 174 2.91 -0.59 14.99
N VAL A 175 2.97 0.56 15.67
CA VAL A 175 3.40 0.63 17.08
C VAL A 175 2.29 0.19 18.01
N LYS A 176 2.61 -0.67 18.98
CA LYS A 176 1.67 -1.14 20.01
C LYS A 176 1.70 -0.29 21.28
N GLY A 177 0.51 -0.02 21.83
CA GLY A 177 0.29 0.72 23.05
C GLY A 177 -0.81 0.09 23.90
N ARG A 178 -0.98 0.60 25.13
CA ARG A 178 -2.06 0.16 26.02
C ARG A 178 -3.37 0.80 25.59
N VAL A 179 -4.43 0.01 25.44
CA VAL A 179 -5.80 0.47 25.15
C VAL A 179 -6.74 0.01 26.27
N VAL A 180 -7.57 0.91 26.77
CA VAL A 180 -8.67 0.64 27.69
C VAL A 180 -9.96 0.79 26.88
N PRO A 181 -10.57 -0.33 26.44
CA PRO A 181 -11.80 -0.26 25.66
C PRO A 181 -12.99 0.22 26.51
N ALA A 182 -13.91 0.91 25.87
CA ALA A 182 -15.22 1.28 26.43
C ALA A 182 -16.26 0.20 26.13
N GLU A 183 -17.45 0.33 26.70
CA GLU A 183 -18.56 -0.59 26.42
C GLU A 183 -18.97 -0.52 24.94
N ARG A 184 -19.37 -1.66 24.37
CA ARG A 184 -19.88 -1.74 22.99
C ARG A 184 -21.23 -1.03 22.90
N GLU A 185 -21.38 -0.17 21.91
CA GLU A 185 -22.64 0.49 21.58
C GLU A 185 -23.54 -0.45 20.77
N ALA A 186 -24.85 -0.41 21.06
CA ALA A 186 -25.86 -1.01 20.22
C ALA A 186 -26.32 0.00 19.17
N HIS A 187 -26.29 -0.39 17.90
CA HIS A 187 -26.77 0.42 16.78
C HIS A 187 -27.68 -0.40 15.87
N GLU A 188 -28.91 0.07 15.69
CA GLU A 188 -29.89 -0.54 14.80
C GLU A 188 -30.13 0.37 13.58
N PRO A 189 -29.90 -0.11 12.34
CA PRO A 189 -30.14 0.67 11.14
C PRO A 189 -31.61 1.09 11.01
N ALA A 190 -31.85 2.37 10.73
CA ALA A 190 -33.20 2.91 10.57
C ALA A 190 -33.92 2.44 9.28
N GLY A 191 -33.17 1.88 8.32
CA GLY A 191 -33.67 1.49 7.00
C GLY A 191 -33.50 2.59 5.94
N PHE A 192 -33.74 2.24 4.67
CA PHE A 192 -33.61 3.19 3.56
C PHE A 192 -34.85 4.08 3.42
N VAL A 193 -34.65 5.39 3.46
CA VAL A 193 -35.68 6.38 3.14
C VAL A 193 -35.45 6.92 1.72
N LYS A 194 -36.45 6.73 0.86
CA LYS A 194 -36.40 7.23 -0.53
C LYS A 194 -36.46 8.76 -0.55
N ASP A 195 -35.33 9.38 -0.87
CA ASP A 195 -35.20 10.82 -1.14
C ASP A 195 -34.37 11.07 -2.42
N PRO A 196 -35.00 11.15 -3.60
CA PRO A 196 -34.29 11.38 -4.85
C PRO A 196 -33.56 12.74 -4.91
N GLN A 197 -34.05 13.76 -4.20
CA GLN A 197 -33.40 15.08 -4.16
C GLN A 197 -32.06 15.03 -3.42
N ARG A 198 -31.90 14.06 -2.52
CA ARG A 198 -30.66 13.81 -1.80
C ARG A 198 -29.77 12.75 -2.44
N TRP A 199 -30.34 11.67 -2.96
CA TRP A 199 -29.57 10.49 -3.39
C TRP A 199 -29.22 10.49 -4.88
N VAL A 200 -29.90 11.31 -5.70
CA VAL A 200 -29.64 11.38 -7.15
C VAL A 200 -28.96 12.71 -7.47
N MET A 201 -27.63 12.70 -7.61
CA MET A 201 -26.79 13.91 -7.81
C MET A 201 -26.78 14.43 -9.24
N VAL A 202 -27.95 14.57 -9.84
CA VAL A 202 -28.10 15.40 -11.04
C VAL A 202 -27.91 16.88 -10.68
N PRO A 203 -27.43 17.74 -11.60
CA PRO A 203 -27.10 19.13 -11.27
C PRO A 203 -28.20 19.93 -10.57
N GLY A 204 -29.48 19.67 -10.88
CA GLY A 204 -30.62 20.33 -10.22
C GLY A 204 -30.78 19.98 -8.73
N HIS A 205 -30.36 18.79 -8.33
CA HIS A 205 -30.38 18.32 -6.94
C HIS A 205 -29.09 18.66 -6.19
N ALA A 206 -27.94 18.63 -6.87
CA ALA A 206 -26.64 18.89 -6.25
C ALA A 206 -26.46 20.36 -5.86
N LYS A 207 -26.82 21.32 -6.72
CA LYS A 207 -26.58 22.76 -6.50
C LYS A 207 -27.12 23.29 -5.15
N PRO A 208 -28.39 23.02 -4.75
CA PRO A 208 -28.89 23.48 -3.45
C PRO A 208 -28.14 22.86 -2.27
N ARG A 209 -27.63 21.64 -2.42
CA ARG A 209 -26.95 20.90 -1.35
C ARG A 209 -25.54 21.39 -1.07
N VAL A 210 -24.90 22.07 -2.03
CA VAL A 210 -23.59 22.71 -1.81
C VAL A 210 -23.67 23.78 -0.73
N ALA A 211 -24.76 24.56 -0.64
CA ALA A 211 -24.94 25.53 0.44
C ALA A 211 -25.03 24.82 1.81
N LEU A 212 -25.77 23.72 1.88
CA LEU A 212 -25.88 22.89 3.09
C LEU A 212 -24.53 22.27 3.51
N MET A 213 -23.65 21.97 2.55
CA MET A 213 -22.29 21.48 2.81
C MET A 213 -21.45 22.54 3.55
N TYR A 214 -21.51 23.81 3.11
CA TYR A 214 -20.81 24.91 3.80
C TYR A 214 -21.42 25.25 5.16
N GLU A 215 -22.74 25.22 5.28
CA GLU A 215 -23.42 25.37 6.58
C GLU A 215 -23.00 24.27 7.57
N ARG A 216 -22.91 23.02 7.09
CA ARG A 216 -22.40 21.89 7.88
C ARG A 216 -20.95 22.10 8.28
N GLU A 217 -20.09 22.57 7.38
CA GLU A 217 -18.68 22.84 7.69
C GLU A 217 -18.52 23.87 8.81
N GLU A 218 -19.30 24.94 8.80
CA GLU A 218 -19.24 25.95 9.86
C GLU A 218 -19.70 25.37 11.20
N ALA A 219 -20.76 24.55 11.20
CA ALA A 219 -21.21 23.83 12.39
C ALA A 219 -20.15 22.82 12.88
N LEU A 220 -19.45 22.14 11.96
CA LEU A 220 -18.32 21.26 12.27
C LEU A 220 -17.16 22.03 12.89
N ARG A 221 -16.84 23.24 12.40
CA ARG A 221 -15.78 24.10 12.95
C ARG A 221 -16.08 24.49 14.39
N ALA A 222 -17.32 24.89 14.66
CA ALA A 222 -17.77 25.21 16.02
C ALA A 222 -17.67 23.99 16.96
N SER A 223 -18.00 22.79 16.46
CA SER A 223 -17.87 21.54 17.23
C SER A 223 -16.41 21.12 17.43
N ALA A 224 -15.56 21.25 16.41
CA ALA A 224 -14.15 20.91 16.47
C ALA A 224 -13.40 21.77 17.51
N ALA A 225 -13.76 23.05 17.64
CA ALA A 225 -13.22 23.92 18.68
C ALA A 225 -13.43 23.39 20.11
N GLN A 226 -14.51 22.63 20.32
CA GLN A 226 -14.89 22.05 21.61
C GLN A 226 -14.48 20.57 21.74
N SER A 227 -13.82 20.00 20.73
CA SER A 227 -13.42 18.60 20.73
C SER A 227 -12.49 18.31 21.92
N PRO A 228 -12.78 17.26 22.72
CA PRO A 228 -11.92 16.87 23.85
C PRO A 228 -10.55 16.34 23.39
N PHE A 229 -10.44 16.01 22.10
CA PHE A 229 -9.21 15.53 21.47
C PHE A 229 -8.22 16.66 21.14
N ASN A 230 -8.66 17.92 21.20
CA ASN A 230 -7.76 19.07 21.12
C ASN A 230 -7.17 19.36 22.50
N LEU A 231 -5.94 18.87 22.70
CA LEU A 231 -5.24 18.88 23.98
C LEU A 231 -4.29 20.08 24.08
N LEU A 232 -4.46 20.86 25.14
CA LEU A 232 -3.48 21.86 25.57
C LEU A 232 -2.64 21.27 26.70
N VAL A 233 -1.34 21.15 26.45
CA VAL A 233 -0.35 20.78 27.46
C VAL A 233 0.33 22.05 27.94
N GLU A 234 0.18 22.37 29.22
CA GLU A 234 0.86 23.49 29.86
C GLU A 234 2.36 23.21 29.96
N GLY A 235 3.17 24.27 29.89
CA GLY A 235 4.61 24.20 30.00
C GLY A 235 5.20 25.45 30.65
N GLY A 236 6.25 25.27 31.45
CA GLY A 236 6.96 26.35 32.12
C GLY A 236 7.88 27.14 31.18
N ASP A 237 8.42 26.49 30.12
CA ASP A 237 9.28 27.14 29.14
C ASP A 237 8.45 27.74 27.99
N ARG A 238 8.04 29.00 28.15
CA ARG A 238 7.21 29.73 27.16
C ARG A 238 8.01 30.38 26.02
N ARG A 239 9.33 30.17 25.96
CA ARG A 239 10.17 30.69 24.86
C ARG A 239 9.77 30.12 23.50
N ILE A 240 9.17 28.93 23.50
CA ILE A 240 8.63 28.30 22.29
C ILE A 240 7.39 27.47 22.65
N GLY A 241 6.32 27.63 21.88
CA GLY A 241 5.16 26.76 21.89
C GLY A 241 5.07 25.91 20.62
N PHE A 242 4.46 24.74 20.73
CA PHE A 242 4.32 23.82 19.59
C PHE A 242 2.85 23.58 19.24
N VAL A 243 2.50 23.63 17.96
CA VAL A 243 1.24 23.09 17.44
C VAL A 243 1.55 21.78 16.72
N THR A 244 0.89 20.69 17.10
CA THR A 244 1.20 19.35 16.58
C THR A 244 -0.06 18.58 16.23
N SER A 245 0.03 17.57 15.36
CA SER A 245 -1.04 16.56 15.19
C SER A 245 -0.44 15.17 15.06
N GLY A 246 -1.24 14.14 15.37
CA GLY A 246 -0.82 12.74 15.25
C GLY A 246 0.50 12.43 15.98
N PRO A 247 1.35 11.53 15.46
CA PRO A 247 2.58 11.11 16.13
C PRO A 247 3.63 12.20 16.35
N ALA A 248 3.58 13.31 15.61
CA ALA A 248 4.49 14.44 15.83
C ALA A 248 4.41 14.99 17.26
N TYR A 249 3.22 14.90 17.89
CA TYR A 249 3.02 15.22 19.30
C TYR A 249 4.00 14.46 20.22
N MET A 250 4.15 13.14 20.00
CA MET A 250 4.97 12.29 20.85
C MET A 250 6.44 12.68 20.74
N HIS A 251 6.92 12.98 19.53
CA HIS A 251 8.28 13.45 19.31
C HIS A 251 8.56 14.80 19.96
N VAL A 252 7.60 15.74 19.93
CA VAL A 252 7.73 17.02 20.63
C VAL A 252 7.77 16.82 22.15
N ARG A 253 6.87 16.01 22.71
CA ARG A 253 6.85 15.75 24.17
C ARG A 253 8.10 15.06 24.67
N GLU A 254 8.68 14.14 23.90
CA GLU A 254 9.95 13.51 24.21
C GLU A 254 11.12 14.51 24.15
N THR A 255 11.08 15.44 23.19
CA THR A 255 12.19 16.37 22.94
C THR A 255 12.17 17.60 23.84
N PHE A 256 10.99 18.16 24.11
CA PHE A 256 10.77 19.40 24.85
C PHE A 256 9.68 19.23 25.92
N PRO A 257 9.92 18.44 26.98
CA PRO A 257 8.89 18.08 27.96
C PRO A 257 8.31 19.28 28.74
N GLU A 258 9.09 20.35 28.89
CA GLU A 258 8.72 21.57 29.63
C GLU A 258 8.07 22.66 28.77
N ALA A 259 7.98 22.46 27.45
CA ALA A 259 7.39 23.43 26.55
C ALA A 259 5.86 23.24 26.43
N PRO A 260 5.08 24.32 26.30
CA PRO A 260 3.65 24.23 26.06
C PRO A 260 3.36 23.68 24.66
N VAL A 261 2.33 22.83 24.55
CA VAL A 261 1.96 22.15 23.29
C VAL A 261 0.45 22.21 23.08
N PHE A 262 0.01 22.67 21.91
CA PHE A 262 -1.36 22.50 21.43
C PHE A 262 -1.40 21.33 20.44
N LYS A 263 -1.94 20.21 20.88
CA LYS A 263 -2.13 19.04 20.03
C LYS A 263 -3.53 19.04 19.42
N LEU A 264 -3.57 19.04 18.09
CA LEU A 264 -4.79 18.85 17.31
C LEU A 264 -5.12 17.35 17.26
N GLY A 265 -6.26 16.99 17.84
CA GLY A 265 -6.88 15.67 17.66
C GLY A 265 -7.97 15.69 16.60
N GLN A 266 -8.59 16.84 16.35
CA GLN A 266 -9.41 17.09 15.17
C GLN A 266 -8.81 18.26 14.39
N SER A 267 -8.07 17.95 13.33
CA SER A 267 -7.29 18.94 12.57
C SER A 267 -8.01 19.51 11.36
N TYR A 268 -9.20 19.00 11.03
CA TYR A 268 -10.12 19.69 10.15
C TYR A 268 -11.57 19.63 10.65
N PRO A 269 -12.29 20.76 10.67
CA PRO A 269 -11.79 22.13 10.53
C PRO A 269 -10.91 22.57 11.73
N LEU A 270 -10.01 23.53 11.51
CA LEU A 270 -9.09 24.00 12.57
C LEU A 270 -9.77 24.92 13.61
N PRO A 271 -9.42 24.78 14.91
CA PRO A 271 -9.93 25.62 16.00
C PRO A 271 -9.15 26.94 16.12
N LEU A 272 -9.27 27.82 15.12
CA LEU A 272 -8.42 29.01 14.96
C LEU A 272 -8.39 29.95 16.19
N GLU A 273 -9.51 30.16 16.87
CA GLU A 273 -9.55 31.04 18.05
C GLU A 273 -8.71 30.49 19.22
N ARG A 274 -8.83 29.20 19.51
CA ARG A 274 -8.02 28.55 20.56
C ARG A 274 -6.53 28.54 20.21
N LEU A 275 -6.21 28.38 18.92
CA LEU A 275 -4.83 28.46 18.42
C LEU A 275 -4.27 29.88 18.53
N ARG A 276 -5.10 30.91 18.33
CA ARG A 276 -4.71 32.32 18.53
C ARG A 276 -4.44 32.62 20.00
N GLU A 277 -5.29 32.14 20.90
CA GLU A 277 -5.08 32.25 22.36
C GLU A 277 -3.78 31.56 22.79
N PHE A 278 -3.53 30.34 22.29
CA PHE A 278 -2.29 29.61 22.54
C PHE A 278 -1.06 30.37 22.02
N ALA A 279 -1.12 30.87 20.78
CA ALA A 279 -0.03 31.61 20.16
C ALA A 279 0.34 32.88 20.94
N ALA A 280 -0.64 33.57 21.53
CA ALA A 280 -0.41 34.76 22.35
C ALA A 280 0.29 34.45 23.69
N GLY A 281 0.30 33.18 24.12
CA GLY A 281 0.90 32.74 25.39
C GLY A 281 2.38 32.37 25.32
N VAL A 282 3.00 32.44 24.14
CA VAL A 282 4.39 32.00 23.89
C VAL A 282 5.17 33.03 23.08
N ASP A 283 6.49 33.06 23.25
CA ASP A 283 7.35 34.03 22.55
C ASP A 283 7.50 33.69 21.05
N GLN A 284 7.54 32.40 20.72
CA GLN A 284 7.60 31.87 19.37
C GLN A 284 6.69 30.64 19.22
N LEU A 285 6.05 30.50 18.06
CA LEU A 285 5.20 29.35 17.74
C LEU A 285 5.82 28.52 16.62
N LEU A 286 5.96 27.20 16.83
CA LEU A 286 6.40 26.25 15.80
C LEU A 286 5.30 25.23 15.50
N VAL A 287 4.91 25.13 14.24
CA VAL A 287 4.00 24.08 13.75
C VAL A 287 4.82 22.85 13.37
N VAL A 288 4.56 21.74 14.06
CA VAL A 288 5.21 20.45 13.85
C VAL A 288 4.18 19.48 13.27
N GLU A 289 4.03 19.55 11.95
CA GLU A 289 3.16 18.68 11.17
C GLU A 289 3.98 17.85 10.18
N GLU A 290 3.59 16.58 9.97
CA GLU A 290 4.27 15.70 9.01
C GLU A 290 3.91 16.08 7.57
N THR A 291 4.77 15.73 6.61
CA THR A 291 4.57 15.99 5.17
C THR A 291 4.44 17.48 4.81
N GLU A 292 3.24 17.98 4.53
CA GLU A 292 2.97 19.31 3.95
C GLU A 292 2.59 20.39 5.02
N PRO A 293 2.79 21.69 4.73
CA PRO A 293 2.52 22.80 5.65
C PRO A 293 1.03 23.22 5.68
N LEU A 294 0.08 22.31 5.90
CA LEU A 294 -1.34 22.66 5.85
C LEU A 294 -1.77 23.50 7.06
N VAL A 295 -1.46 23.04 8.27
CA VAL A 295 -1.79 23.77 9.51
C VAL A 295 -1.01 25.08 9.55
N GLU A 296 0.27 25.07 9.21
CA GLU A 296 1.10 26.27 9.09
C GLU A 296 0.45 27.32 8.17
N SER A 297 0.00 26.89 6.98
CA SER A 297 -0.62 27.78 6.00
C SER A 297 -1.93 28.39 6.50
N GLU A 298 -2.78 27.59 7.14
CA GLU A 298 -4.07 28.05 7.69
C GLU A 298 -3.88 29.03 8.86
N LEU A 299 -2.92 28.76 9.76
CA LEU A 299 -2.58 29.67 10.86
C LEU A 299 -2.08 31.02 10.33
N ARG A 300 -1.17 30.99 9.35
CA ARG A 300 -0.67 32.22 8.70
C ARG A 300 -1.77 32.98 7.98
N ALA A 301 -2.66 32.28 7.26
CA ALA A 301 -3.81 32.90 6.61
C ALA A 301 -4.78 33.55 7.62
N ALA A 302 -4.89 33.00 8.83
CA ALA A 302 -5.64 33.57 9.94
C ALA A 302 -4.90 34.70 10.71
N GLY A 303 -3.72 35.12 10.24
CA GLY A 303 -2.91 36.18 10.85
C GLY A 303 -2.12 35.76 12.09
N ILE A 304 -1.94 34.45 12.33
CA ILE A 304 -1.16 33.92 13.45
C ILE A 304 0.29 33.72 12.99
N ALA A 305 1.23 34.39 13.65
CA ALA A 305 2.65 34.26 13.34
C ALA A 305 3.19 32.91 13.81
N CYS A 306 3.82 32.14 12.91
CA CYS A 306 4.43 30.86 13.22
C CYS A 306 5.57 30.49 12.27
N ALA A 307 6.49 29.67 12.78
CA ALA A 307 7.45 28.88 12.01
C ALA A 307 6.88 27.47 11.75
N GLY A 308 7.49 26.73 10.84
CA GLY A 308 7.13 25.37 10.47
C GLY A 308 8.16 24.79 9.50
N LYS A 309 7.78 24.60 8.23
CA LYS A 309 8.61 23.99 7.18
C LYS A 309 9.76 24.87 6.68
N ASP A 310 9.86 26.12 7.13
CA ASP A 310 11.04 26.97 6.96
C ASP A 310 12.23 26.50 7.82
N VAL A 311 11.96 25.81 8.93
CA VAL A 311 12.99 25.24 9.82
C VAL A 311 12.92 23.71 9.95
N LEU A 312 11.79 23.09 9.60
CA LEU A 312 11.56 21.64 9.63
C LEU A 312 11.54 21.02 8.22
N PRO A 313 11.95 19.75 8.05
CA PRO A 313 11.89 19.08 6.76
C PRO A 313 10.44 18.78 6.34
N ARG A 314 10.24 18.66 5.02
CA ARG A 314 8.97 18.26 4.39
C ARG A 314 8.83 16.75 4.19
N VAL A 315 9.91 15.98 4.35
CA VAL A 315 9.95 14.55 3.99
C VAL A 315 10.30 13.69 5.19
N GLY A 316 9.51 12.65 5.43
CA GLY A 316 9.72 11.68 6.51
C GLY A 316 9.41 12.19 7.92
N GLU A 317 9.45 11.27 8.89
CA GLU A 317 9.07 11.52 10.29
C GLU A 317 9.83 12.70 10.93
N LEU A 318 9.19 13.42 11.85
CA LEU A 318 9.78 14.53 12.61
C LEU A 318 10.34 14.08 13.96
N SER A 319 11.30 13.15 13.93
CA SER A 319 11.92 12.56 15.11
C SER A 319 12.70 13.57 15.98
N PRO A 320 13.04 13.25 17.25
CA PRO A 320 13.81 14.13 18.13
C PRO A 320 15.13 14.65 17.51
N ASP A 321 15.81 13.80 16.75
CA ASP A 321 17.07 14.13 16.07
C ASP A 321 16.91 15.20 14.99
N ARG A 322 15.69 15.38 14.46
CA ARG A 322 15.32 16.43 13.51
C ARG A 322 14.80 17.69 14.23
N LEU A 323 14.07 17.51 15.34
CA LEU A 323 13.47 18.61 16.11
C LEU A 323 14.52 19.44 16.88
N ARG A 324 15.46 18.80 17.59
CA ARG A 324 16.44 19.52 18.43
C ARG A 324 17.26 20.56 17.65
N PRO A 325 17.87 20.23 16.50
CA PRO A 325 18.65 21.21 15.75
C PRO A 325 17.79 22.33 15.16
N ALA A 326 16.55 22.05 14.77
CA ALA A 326 15.64 23.06 14.21
C ALA A 326 15.25 24.11 15.26
N VAL A 327 14.87 23.66 16.46
CA VAL A 327 14.50 24.56 17.57
C VAL A 327 15.70 25.35 18.10
N ALA A 328 16.88 24.72 18.22
CA ALA A 328 18.10 25.43 18.62
C ALA A 328 18.43 26.59 17.66
N ARG A 329 18.31 26.36 16.34
CA ARG A 329 18.49 27.42 15.33
C ARG A 329 17.44 28.52 15.47
N LEU A 330 16.18 28.16 15.65
CA LEU A 330 15.07 29.12 15.79
C LEU A 330 15.26 30.03 17.01
N ARG A 331 15.84 29.50 18.08
CA ARG A 331 16.13 30.23 19.33
C ARG A 331 17.48 30.93 19.35
N GLY A 332 18.30 30.79 18.29
CA GLY A 332 19.66 31.35 18.26
C GLY A 332 20.63 30.70 19.25
N GLU A 333 20.38 29.44 19.61
CA GLU A 333 21.18 28.67 20.56
C GLU A 333 22.27 27.86 19.86
N GLU A 334 23.25 27.38 20.64
CA GLU A 334 24.28 26.49 20.12
C GLU A 334 23.63 25.20 19.61
N VAL A 335 23.80 24.93 18.31
CA VAL A 335 23.28 23.72 17.69
C VAL A 335 24.03 22.53 18.27
N PRO A 336 23.37 21.58 18.96
CA PRO A 336 24.05 20.46 19.61
C PRO A 336 24.97 19.74 18.61
N ALA A 337 26.22 19.46 19.04
CA ALA A 337 27.21 18.73 18.24
C ALA A 337 26.72 17.28 17.97
N SER A 338 25.94 17.16 16.89
CA SER A 338 25.28 15.97 16.35
C SER A 338 24.18 15.32 17.20
N ALA A 339 22.95 15.34 16.66
CA ALA A 339 22.00 14.24 16.80
C ALA A 339 21.91 13.43 15.49
N GLN A 340 22.87 13.59 14.59
CA GLN A 340 23.16 12.49 13.68
C GLN A 340 23.89 11.46 14.52
N PRO A 341 23.36 10.26 14.80
CA PRO A 341 24.29 9.15 14.70
C PRO A 341 24.89 9.35 13.31
N ARG A 342 26.21 9.62 13.25
CA ARG A 342 26.98 9.02 12.17
C ARG A 342 26.74 7.53 12.37
N LEU A 343 25.61 7.03 11.88
CA LEU A 343 25.60 5.82 11.11
C LEU A 343 26.67 6.12 10.07
N VAL A 344 27.94 5.85 10.43
CA VAL A 344 28.90 5.40 9.45
C VAL A 344 28.08 4.39 8.70
N PRO A 345 27.69 4.65 7.44
CA PRO A 345 26.88 3.71 6.72
C PRO A 345 27.65 2.42 6.88
N GLN A 346 27.13 1.47 7.66
CA GLN A 346 27.71 0.15 7.63
C GLN A 346 27.68 -0.14 6.13
N GLN A 347 28.80 -0.59 5.57
CA GLN A 347 28.74 -1.25 4.28
C GLN A 347 27.95 -2.54 4.49
N VAL A 348 26.65 -2.38 4.77
CA VAL A 348 25.67 -3.42 4.68
C VAL A 348 25.63 -3.70 3.20
N PHE A 349 25.90 -4.93 2.83
CA PHE A 349 25.72 -5.37 1.47
C PHE A 349 24.31 -4.93 1.03
N PRO A 350 24.16 -4.19 -0.08
CA PRO A 350 22.85 -3.74 -0.54
C PRO A 350 21.92 -4.95 -0.60
N ARG A 351 20.76 -4.85 0.05
CA ARG A 351 19.68 -5.84 -0.07
C ARG A 351 18.65 -5.27 -1.03
N PRO A 352 18.89 -5.31 -2.36
CA PRO A 352 17.89 -4.88 -3.30
C PRO A 352 16.64 -5.75 -3.11
N PRO A 353 15.45 -5.19 -3.34
CA PRO A 353 14.24 -5.99 -3.44
C PRO A 353 14.42 -7.08 -4.51
N THR A 354 14.29 -8.35 -4.11
CA THR A 354 14.43 -9.51 -5.00
C THR A 354 13.18 -10.38 -4.95
N MET A 355 12.88 -11.05 -6.06
CA MET A 355 11.81 -12.05 -6.11
C MET A 355 12.11 -13.25 -5.19
N CYS A 356 11.07 -13.95 -4.75
CA CYS A 356 11.20 -15.15 -3.93
C CYS A 356 11.91 -16.29 -4.70
N VAL A 357 12.50 -17.24 -3.96
CA VAL A 357 12.98 -18.50 -4.55
C VAL A 357 11.83 -19.18 -5.28
N ALA A 358 12.07 -19.56 -6.53
CA ALA A 358 11.07 -20.15 -7.42
C ALA A 358 9.83 -19.28 -7.69
N CYS A 359 9.90 -17.97 -7.56
CA CYS A 359 8.79 -17.11 -7.94
C CYS A 359 8.38 -17.36 -9.42
N PRO A 360 7.08 -17.48 -9.75
CA PRO A 360 6.63 -17.69 -11.13
C PRO A 360 7.04 -16.55 -12.07
N HIS A 361 7.25 -15.34 -11.55
CA HIS A 361 7.68 -14.20 -12.35
C HIS A 361 9.14 -14.29 -12.83
N LEU A 362 9.99 -15.17 -12.25
CA LEU A 362 11.38 -15.34 -12.66
C LEU A 362 11.49 -15.74 -14.14
N GLY A 363 10.64 -16.66 -14.61
CA GLY A 363 10.65 -17.11 -16.00
C GLY A 363 10.23 -16.01 -16.99
N ILE A 364 9.30 -15.16 -16.58
CA ILE A 364 8.84 -14.01 -17.36
C ILE A 364 9.97 -13.02 -17.59
N TYR A 365 10.64 -12.58 -16.52
CA TYR A 365 11.71 -11.60 -16.67
C TYR A 365 12.98 -12.18 -17.30
N TYR A 366 13.27 -13.47 -17.07
CA TYR A 366 14.33 -14.17 -17.79
C TYR A 366 14.09 -14.17 -19.31
N THR A 367 12.86 -14.43 -19.76
CA THR A 367 12.53 -14.42 -21.20
C THR A 367 12.47 -13.01 -21.79
N LEU A 368 11.91 -12.03 -21.07
CA LEU A 368 11.88 -10.62 -21.49
C LEU A 368 13.29 -10.05 -21.69
N ALA A 369 14.23 -10.35 -20.78
CA ALA A 369 15.62 -9.88 -20.86
C ALA A 369 16.38 -10.40 -22.10
N GLN A 370 15.90 -11.47 -22.73
CA GLN A 370 16.49 -12.03 -23.96
C GLN A 370 15.97 -11.38 -25.24
N LEU A 371 14.84 -10.68 -25.16
CA LEU A 371 14.28 -9.95 -26.28
C LEU A 371 14.95 -8.58 -26.43
N ARG A 372 14.82 -7.99 -27.61
CA ARG A 372 15.42 -6.70 -27.98
C ARG A 372 14.37 -5.84 -28.65
N ASN A 373 14.60 -4.53 -28.65
CA ASN A 373 13.67 -3.54 -29.19
C ASN A 373 12.29 -3.63 -28.51
N LEU A 374 12.27 -3.57 -27.19
CA LEU A 374 11.04 -3.53 -26.40
C LEU A 374 10.93 -2.19 -25.69
N THR A 375 9.70 -1.79 -25.43
CA THR A 375 9.34 -0.82 -24.39
C THR A 375 8.33 -1.52 -23.47
N ILE A 376 8.67 -1.65 -22.19
CA ILE A 376 7.91 -2.44 -21.23
C ILE A 376 7.33 -1.52 -20.16
N SER A 377 6.01 -1.35 -20.23
CA SER A 377 5.21 -0.64 -19.22
C SER A 377 4.82 -1.61 -18.10
N GLY A 378 5.44 -1.48 -16.94
CA GLY A 378 5.15 -2.27 -15.75
C GLY A 378 4.08 -1.64 -14.86
N ASP A 379 3.47 -2.46 -14.03
CA ASP A 379 2.52 -2.05 -13.00
C ASP A 379 3.12 -2.20 -11.58
N ILE A 380 2.37 -1.87 -10.53
CA ILE A 380 2.81 -2.00 -9.13
C ILE A 380 2.50 -3.40 -8.58
N GLY A 381 3.53 -4.15 -8.20
CA GLY A 381 3.41 -5.52 -7.69
C GLY A 381 4.76 -6.22 -7.54
N CYS A 382 4.75 -7.51 -7.20
CA CYS A 382 5.99 -8.31 -7.17
C CYS A 382 6.73 -8.30 -8.52
N TYR A 383 6.00 -8.09 -9.61
CA TYR A 383 6.54 -7.97 -10.95
C TYR A 383 7.28 -6.64 -11.19
N THR A 384 7.04 -5.56 -10.40
CA THR A 384 7.88 -4.35 -10.44
C THR A 384 9.38 -4.66 -10.20
N LEU A 385 9.67 -5.75 -9.48
CA LEU A 385 11.04 -6.20 -9.19
C LEU A 385 11.83 -6.62 -10.45
N GLY A 386 11.15 -6.86 -11.58
CA GLY A 386 11.78 -7.12 -12.87
C GLY A 386 12.58 -5.93 -13.44
N ALA A 387 12.39 -4.72 -12.88
CA ALA A 387 13.20 -3.54 -13.20
C ALA A 387 14.66 -3.68 -12.74
N GLY A 388 14.93 -4.53 -11.75
CA GLY A 388 16.26 -4.71 -11.16
C GLY A 388 17.14 -5.73 -11.90
N HIS A 389 18.38 -5.85 -11.44
CA HIS A 389 19.32 -6.90 -11.86
C HIS A 389 18.78 -8.29 -11.47
N PRO A 390 18.90 -9.33 -12.33
CA PRO A 390 19.68 -9.38 -13.58
C PRO A 390 18.95 -8.91 -14.84
N TRP A 391 17.65 -8.63 -14.80
CA TRP A 391 16.85 -8.51 -16.02
C TRP A 391 16.81 -7.12 -16.62
N ASN A 392 16.71 -6.08 -15.78
CA ASN A 392 16.48 -4.69 -16.22
C ASN A 392 15.34 -4.60 -17.26
N ALA A 393 14.23 -5.31 -17.00
CA ALA A 393 13.20 -5.62 -17.98
C ALA A 393 11.85 -4.96 -17.65
N LEU A 394 11.90 -3.71 -17.17
CA LEU A 394 10.79 -2.77 -17.05
C LEU A 394 11.31 -1.36 -17.30
N ASP A 395 10.64 -0.59 -18.16
CA ASP A 395 11.03 0.78 -18.50
C ASP A 395 10.25 1.84 -17.71
N THR A 396 9.00 1.54 -17.35
CA THR A 396 8.14 2.46 -16.58
C THR A 396 7.30 1.73 -15.56
N CYS A 397 6.93 2.42 -14.48
CA CYS A 397 5.96 1.97 -13.50
C CYS A 397 5.36 3.19 -12.80
N ILE A 398 4.04 3.37 -12.88
CA ILE A 398 3.38 4.63 -12.45
C ILE A 398 2.50 4.41 -11.22
N SER A 399 1.44 3.62 -11.36
CA SER A 399 0.49 3.30 -10.30
C SER A 399 -0.21 1.98 -10.62
N MET A 400 -0.96 1.45 -9.65
CA MET A 400 -1.78 0.25 -9.84
C MET A 400 -2.76 0.44 -11.01
N GLY A 401 -2.74 -0.50 -11.95
CA GLY A 401 -3.59 -0.54 -13.14
C GLY A 401 -3.12 0.35 -14.31
N ALA A 402 -2.06 1.15 -14.14
CA ALA A 402 -1.64 2.12 -15.15
C ALA A 402 -0.89 1.50 -16.34
N SER A 403 -0.33 0.30 -16.18
CA SER A 403 0.56 -0.34 -17.17
C SER A 403 -0.02 -0.35 -18.59
N MET A 404 -1.30 -0.73 -18.73
CA MET A 404 -1.99 -0.82 -20.01
C MET A 404 -2.30 0.54 -20.63
N GLY A 405 -2.79 1.51 -19.85
CA GLY A 405 -3.05 2.87 -20.37
C GLY A 405 -1.76 3.55 -20.84
N VAL A 406 -0.68 3.40 -20.07
CA VAL A 406 0.66 3.89 -20.45
C VAL A 406 1.15 3.19 -21.72
N ALA A 407 1.01 1.87 -21.83
CA ALA A 407 1.37 1.12 -23.02
C ALA A 407 0.58 1.57 -24.26
N LEU A 408 -0.73 1.80 -24.14
CA LEU A 408 -1.54 2.35 -25.22
C LEU A 408 -1.03 3.73 -25.64
N GLY A 409 -0.76 4.61 -24.69
CA GLY A 409 -0.20 5.94 -24.95
C GLY A 409 1.15 5.87 -25.67
N MET A 410 2.04 4.98 -25.25
CA MET A 410 3.32 4.71 -25.90
C MET A 410 3.14 4.21 -27.34
N ASP A 411 2.17 3.32 -27.58
CA ASP A 411 1.86 2.81 -28.92
C ASP A 411 1.32 3.90 -29.85
N LYS A 412 0.37 4.72 -29.38
CA LYS A 412 -0.22 5.80 -30.18
C LYS A 412 0.75 6.97 -30.39
N GLY A 413 1.66 7.19 -29.45
CA GLY A 413 2.65 8.28 -29.48
C GLY A 413 3.96 7.94 -30.18
N ARG A 414 4.10 6.77 -30.83
CA ARG A 414 5.36 6.32 -31.44
C ARG A 414 5.95 7.33 -32.42
N GLY A 415 7.22 7.68 -32.22
CA GLY A 415 8.04 8.40 -33.20
C GLY A 415 8.89 7.47 -34.08
N PRO A 416 9.65 8.02 -35.04
CA PRO A 416 10.55 7.23 -35.91
C PRO A 416 11.56 6.36 -35.15
N ALA A 417 12.01 6.81 -33.97
CA ALA A 417 12.95 6.07 -33.13
C ALA A 417 12.35 4.79 -32.51
N ASP A 418 11.02 4.73 -32.36
CA ASP A 418 10.31 3.62 -31.71
C ASP A 418 9.52 2.75 -32.70
N ALA A 419 9.62 3.05 -34.00
CA ALA A 419 8.88 2.36 -35.06
C ALA A 419 9.12 0.85 -35.10
N LYS A 420 10.27 0.38 -34.61
CA LYS A 420 10.64 -1.04 -34.54
C LYS A 420 10.53 -1.65 -33.15
N LYS A 421 10.11 -0.88 -32.14
CA LYS A 421 10.00 -1.38 -30.78
C LYS A 421 8.65 -2.05 -30.57
N ALA A 422 8.57 -3.22 -29.96
CA ALA A 422 7.28 -3.72 -29.47
C ALA A 422 6.94 -3.06 -28.13
N VAL A 423 5.65 -2.85 -27.86
CA VAL A 423 5.20 -2.32 -26.57
C VAL A 423 4.54 -3.46 -25.79
N ILE A 424 4.99 -3.64 -24.56
CA ILE A 424 4.50 -4.68 -23.64
C ILE A 424 3.93 -4.00 -22.40
N ALA A 425 2.77 -4.46 -21.92
CA ALA A 425 2.25 -4.12 -20.61
C ALA A 425 2.40 -5.34 -19.67
N VAL A 426 2.92 -5.15 -18.46
CA VAL A 426 3.04 -6.22 -17.45
C VAL A 426 2.19 -5.89 -16.23
N ILE A 427 1.23 -6.75 -15.91
CA ILE A 427 0.28 -6.56 -14.82
C ILE A 427 0.01 -7.89 -14.09
N GLY A 428 -0.23 -7.85 -12.78
CA GLY A 428 -0.67 -9.02 -12.02
C GLY A 428 -2.18 -9.21 -12.07
N ASP A 429 -2.64 -10.41 -11.69
CA ASP A 429 -4.06 -10.75 -11.54
C ASP A 429 -4.86 -9.74 -10.70
N SER A 430 -4.45 -9.47 -9.47
CA SER A 430 -5.19 -8.59 -8.56
C SER A 430 -5.25 -7.17 -9.09
N THR A 431 -4.14 -6.69 -9.65
CA THR A 431 -4.02 -5.35 -10.23
C THR A 431 -4.82 -5.22 -11.53
N PHE A 432 -4.95 -6.31 -12.28
CA PHE A 432 -5.84 -6.37 -13.45
C PHE A 432 -7.30 -6.13 -13.05
N MET A 433 -7.76 -6.77 -11.97
CA MET A 433 -9.12 -6.55 -11.45
C MET A 433 -9.30 -5.22 -10.73
N HIS A 434 -8.23 -4.66 -10.17
CA HIS A 434 -8.25 -3.35 -9.49
C HIS A 434 -8.64 -2.23 -10.46
N MET A 435 -7.84 -2.02 -11.51
CA MET A 435 -8.08 -0.98 -12.53
C MET A 435 -7.54 -1.35 -13.93
N GLY A 436 -7.06 -2.58 -14.12
CA GLY A 436 -6.50 -3.01 -15.40
C GLY A 436 -7.55 -3.36 -16.46
N MET A 437 -8.74 -3.86 -16.08
CA MET A 437 -9.81 -4.20 -17.02
C MET A 437 -10.19 -3.01 -17.92
N GLN A 438 -10.25 -1.81 -17.34
CA GLN A 438 -10.51 -0.57 -18.05
C GLN A 438 -9.41 -0.25 -19.06
N GLY A 439 -8.14 -0.47 -18.68
CA GLY A 439 -6.99 -0.31 -19.56
C GLY A 439 -7.01 -1.29 -20.74
N LEU A 440 -7.37 -2.56 -20.52
CA LEU A 440 -7.50 -3.54 -21.61
C LEU A 440 -8.65 -3.18 -22.55
N LEU A 441 -9.80 -2.78 -22.00
CA LEU A 441 -10.95 -2.31 -22.79
C LEU A 441 -10.56 -1.12 -23.68
N ASP A 442 -9.78 -0.18 -23.17
CA ASP A 442 -9.34 0.99 -23.93
C ASP A 442 -8.34 0.60 -25.04
N ILE A 443 -7.43 -0.36 -24.77
CA ILE A 443 -6.51 -0.92 -25.77
C ILE A 443 -7.29 -1.56 -26.92
N THR A 444 -8.26 -2.43 -26.64
CA THR A 444 -9.01 -3.15 -27.66
C THR A 444 -9.90 -2.21 -28.46
N TRP A 445 -10.61 -1.30 -27.78
CA TRP A 445 -11.44 -0.27 -28.39
C TRP A 445 -10.65 0.62 -29.35
N ASN A 446 -9.47 1.09 -28.94
CA ASN A 446 -8.63 1.97 -29.74
C ASN A 446 -7.62 1.23 -30.64
N ARG A 447 -7.75 -0.09 -30.79
CA ARG A 447 -6.88 -0.92 -31.65
C ARG A 447 -5.39 -0.69 -31.34
N GLY A 448 -5.01 -0.75 -30.07
CA GLY A 448 -3.62 -0.63 -29.63
C GLY A 448 -2.78 -1.84 -30.07
N ASN A 449 -1.55 -1.61 -30.51
CA ASN A 449 -0.58 -2.68 -30.77
C ASN A 449 0.26 -2.94 -29.52
N VAL A 450 -0.36 -3.63 -28.54
CA VAL A 450 0.20 -3.91 -27.22
C VAL A 450 0.05 -5.39 -26.90
N THR A 451 1.15 -6.03 -26.50
CA THR A 451 1.13 -7.38 -25.90
C THR A 451 1.03 -7.23 -24.38
N VAL A 452 0.00 -7.80 -23.78
CA VAL A 452 -0.22 -7.78 -22.32
C VAL A 452 0.27 -9.09 -21.70
N LEU A 453 1.09 -8.98 -20.66
CA LEU A 453 1.48 -10.07 -19.78
C LEU A 453 0.66 -9.97 -18.49
N LEU A 454 -0.33 -10.85 -18.35
CA LEU A 454 -1.18 -10.97 -17.16
C LEU A 454 -0.63 -12.09 -16.28
N LEU A 455 -0.05 -11.72 -15.14
CA LEU A 455 0.66 -12.64 -14.27
C LEU A 455 -0.27 -13.12 -13.14
N ASP A 456 -0.90 -14.27 -13.33
CA ASP A 456 -1.82 -14.87 -12.36
C ASP A 456 -1.06 -15.75 -11.35
N ASN A 457 -0.75 -15.13 -10.21
CA ASN A 457 -0.13 -15.77 -9.05
C ASN A 457 -1.12 -16.07 -7.92
N ARG A 458 -2.40 -15.75 -8.09
CA ARG A 458 -3.48 -16.02 -7.12
C ARG A 458 -3.21 -15.40 -5.75
N ALA A 459 -2.58 -14.23 -5.69
CA ALA A 459 -2.28 -13.57 -4.42
C ALA A 459 -1.93 -12.09 -4.58
N VAL A 460 -2.45 -11.24 -3.68
CA VAL A 460 -1.94 -9.86 -3.53
C VAL A 460 -0.61 -9.92 -2.75
N GLY A 461 0.49 -10.16 -3.49
CA GLY A 461 1.73 -10.66 -2.89
C GLY A 461 2.46 -9.72 -1.94
N MET A 462 2.62 -8.44 -2.29
CA MET A 462 3.46 -7.50 -1.52
C MET A 462 2.81 -7.01 -0.22
N THR A 463 1.50 -7.20 -0.07
CA THR A 463 0.72 -6.75 1.09
C THR A 463 0.47 -7.87 2.12
N GLY A 464 0.92 -9.10 1.86
CA GLY A 464 0.75 -10.24 2.77
C GLY A 464 0.10 -11.48 2.15
N GLY A 465 -0.23 -11.45 0.85
CA GLY A 465 -0.80 -12.60 0.15
C GLY A 465 -2.31 -12.72 0.27
N GLN A 466 -3.02 -11.59 0.38
CA GLN A 466 -4.47 -11.56 0.54
C GLN A 466 -5.20 -12.21 -0.65
N ASP A 467 -6.32 -12.86 -0.34
CA ASP A 467 -7.26 -13.38 -1.32
C ASP A 467 -7.93 -12.24 -2.12
N ASN A 468 -8.33 -12.55 -3.34
CA ASN A 468 -8.95 -11.64 -4.29
C ASN A 468 -9.83 -12.45 -5.26
N PRO A 469 -10.64 -11.85 -6.17
CA PRO A 469 -11.52 -12.64 -7.03
C PRO A 469 -10.81 -13.64 -7.97
N GLY A 470 -9.50 -13.52 -8.17
CA GLY A 470 -8.65 -14.48 -8.88
C GLY A 470 -8.21 -15.69 -8.05
N THR A 471 -8.43 -15.69 -6.74
CA THR A 471 -8.07 -16.81 -5.85
C THR A 471 -9.20 -17.82 -5.69
N GLY A 472 -10.46 -17.36 -5.74
CA GLY A 472 -11.64 -18.18 -5.51
C GLY A 472 -11.97 -18.41 -4.03
N ARG A 473 -11.51 -17.51 -3.15
CA ARG A 473 -11.85 -17.48 -1.73
C ARG A 473 -12.21 -16.06 -1.29
N ASP A 474 -13.09 -15.92 -0.30
CA ASP A 474 -13.39 -14.64 0.33
C ASP A 474 -12.47 -14.36 1.55
N ILE A 475 -12.70 -13.24 2.23
CA ILE A 475 -11.88 -12.83 3.40
C ILE A 475 -11.98 -13.79 4.60
N HIS A 476 -13.02 -14.62 4.66
CA HIS A 476 -13.22 -15.63 5.70
C HIS A 476 -12.60 -16.99 5.32
N GLY A 477 -12.09 -17.12 4.09
CA GLY A 477 -11.52 -18.35 3.55
C GLY A 477 -12.56 -19.29 2.94
N ASP A 478 -13.82 -18.85 2.84
CA ASP A 478 -14.89 -19.63 2.22
C ASP A 478 -14.76 -19.60 0.70
N SER A 479 -15.25 -20.66 0.04
CA SER A 479 -15.19 -20.78 -1.42
C SER A 479 -16.00 -19.67 -2.10
N ALA A 480 -15.36 -18.97 -3.04
CA ALA A 480 -15.97 -17.91 -3.86
C ALA A 480 -15.79 -18.18 -5.36
N GLN A 481 -16.54 -17.47 -6.20
CA GLN A 481 -16.41 -17.60 -7.65
C GLN A 481 -15.06 -17.08 -8.13
N ARG A 482 -14.20 -17.96 -8.65
CA ARG A 482 -12.94 -17.58 -9.28
C ARG A 482 -13.17 -16.97 -10.66
N VAL A 483 -12.49 -15.86 -10.94
CA VAL A 483 -12.47 -15.23 -12.27
C VAL A 483 -11.72 -16.09 -13.28
N ASP A 484 -12.31 -16.26 -14.46
CA ASP A 484 -11.66 -16.86 -15.63
C ASP A 484 -11.05 -15.74 -16.48
N PHE A 485 -9.75 -15.49 -16.31
CA PHE A 485 -9.05 -14.39 -16.98
C PHE A 485 -9.09 -14.50 -18.51
N ALA A 486 -9.09 -15.71 -19.08
CA ALA A 486 -9.16 -15.89 -20.52
C ALA A 486 -10.53 -15.44 -21.06
N LYS A 487 -11.63 -15.88 -20.42
CA LYS A 487 -12.98 -15.43 -20.78
C LYS A 487 -13.18 -13.94 -20.54
N LEU A 488 -12.62 -13.40 -19.46
CA LEU A 488 -12.69 -11.98 -19.16
C LEU A 488 -11.96 -11.15 -20.24
N CYS A 489 -10.75 -11.55 -20.65
CA CYS A 489 -10.03 -10.89 -21.73
C CYS A 489 -10.77 -10.98 -23.08
N GLU A 490 -11.40 -12.11 -23.39
CA GLU A 490 -12.24 -12.28 -24.57
C GLU A 490 -13.45 -11.32 -24.53
N ALA A 491 -14.13 -11.22 -23.38
CA ALA A 491 -15.24 -10.28 -23.18
C ALA A 491 -14.82 -8.81 -23.29
N LEU A 492 -13.57 -8.49 -22.95
CA LEU A 492 -12.97 -7.15 -23.10
C LEU A 492 -12.46 -6.88 -24.53
N GLY A 493 -12.67 -7.81 -25.47
CA GLY A 493 -12.46 -7.59 -26.91
C GLY A 493 -11.15 -8.15 -27.48
N VAL A 494 -10.40 -8.95 -26.72
CA VAL A 494 -9.21 -9.66 -27.24
C VAL A 494 -9.68 -10.86 -28.05
N LYS A 495 -9.12 -11.05 -29.25
CA LYS A 495 -9.46 -12.21 -30.10
C LYS A 495 -9.01 -13.50 -29.41
N LYS A 496 -9.85 -14.54 -29.46
CA LYS A 496 -9.61 -15.82 -28.77
C LYS A 496 -8.27 -16.46 -29.17
N GLU A 497 -7.87 -16.37 -30.43
CA GLU A 497 -6.59 -16.88 -30.94
C GLU A 497 -5.36 -16.09 -30.46
N ARG A 498 -5.56 -14.95 -29.79
CA ARG A 498 -4.53 -14.07 -29.21
C ARG A 498 -4.46 -14.15 -27.69
N ILE A 499 -5.20 -15.06 -27.08
CA ILE A 499 -5.20 -15.32 -25.63
C ILE A 499 -4.45 -16.62 -25.38
N HIS A 500 -3.33 -16.55 -24.67
CA HIS A 500 -2.46 -17.70 -24.42
C HIS A 500 -2.29 -17.91 -22.91
N THR A 501 -2.77 -19.03 -22.37
CA THR A 501 -2.48 -19.42 -20.98
C THR A 501 -1.29 -20.38 -20.95
N LEU A 502 -0.22 -19.98 -20.26
CA LEU A 502 1.05 -20.68 -20.24
C LEU A 502 1.53 -20.98 -18.82
N ASP A 503 2.33 -22.03 -18.67
CA ASP A 503 3.13 -22.25 -17.47
C ASP A 503 4.42 -21.41 -17.54
N PRO A 504 4.64 -20.45 -16.62
CA PRO A 504 5.84 -19.63 -16.60
C PRO A 504 7.13 -20.43 -16.31
N TYR A 505 7.03 -21.69 -15.86
CA TYR A 505 8.19 -22.57 -15.73
C TYR A 505 8.60 -23.25 -17.05
N GLU A 506 7.80 -23.18 -18.10
CA GLU A 506 8.16 -23.70 -19.44
C GLU A 506 8.81 -22.63 -20.32
N LEU A 507 10.09 -22.33 -20.08
CA LEU A 507 10.79 -21.22 -20.74
C LEU A 507 10.79 -21.29 -22.28
N PRO A 508 10.97 -22.46 -22.94
CA PRO A 508 10.93 -22.52 -24.40
C PRO A 508 9.57 -22.14 -24.98
N THR A 509 8.48 -22.60 -24.34
CA THR A 509 7.10 -22.27 -24.74
C THR A 509 6.85 -20.78 -24.52
N LEU A 510 7.18 -20.27 -23.34
CA LEU A 510 7.00 -18.87 -22.98
C LEU A 510 7.77 -17.92 -23.92
N PHE A 511 9.06 -18.19 -24.14
CA PHE A 511 9.90 -17.37 -25.02
C PHE A 511 9.39 -17.37 -26.46
N LYS A 512 8.98 -18.54 -26.98
CA LYS A 512 8.44 -18.66 -28.33
C LYS A 512 7.14 -17.85 -28.48
N THR A 513 6.18 -18.04 -27.58
CA THR A 513 4.89 -17.34 -27.65
C THR A 513 5.08 -15.83 -27.53
N LEU A 514 5.90 -15.37 -26.58
CA LEU A 514 6.20 -13.96 -26.41
C LEU A 514 6.84 -13.35 -27.66
N ARG A 515 7.86 -14.00 -28.22
CA ARG A 515 8.55 -13.56 -29.45
C ARG A 515 7.62 -13.52 -30.66
N ASP A 516 6.64 -14.41 -30.73
CA ASP A 516 5.73 -14.51 -31.86
C ASP A 516 4.60 -13.46 -31.73
N GLU A 517 4.07 -13.23 -30.52
CA GLU A 517 2.99 -12.25 -30.26
C GLU A 517 3.45 -10.80 -30.37
N ILE A 518 4.66 -10.44 -29.93
CA ILE A 518 5.17 -9.05 -30.05
C ILE A 518 5.33 -8.56 -31.51
N LYS A 519 5.23 -9.46 -32.49
CA LYS A 519 5.29 -9.14 -33.93
C LYS A 519 3.92 -8.89 -34.54
N VAL A 520 2.85 -9.21 -33.81
CA VAL A 520 1.48 -9.10 -34.27
C VAL A 520 1.01 -7.66 -34.05
N PRO A 521 0.50 -6.97 -35.08
CA PRO A 521 0.06 -5.58 -34.96
C PRO A 521 -1.37 -5.46 -34.38
N GLU A 522 -1.69 -6.22 -33.33
CA GLU A 522 -3.01 -6.27 -32.69
C GLU A 522 -2.86 -6.51 -31.18
N PRO A 523 -3.87 -6.18 -30.35
CA PRO A 523 -3.85 -6.53 -28.93
C PRO A 523 -3.75 -8.05 -28.73
N SER A 524 -2.87 -8.48 -27.83
CA SER A 524 -2.80 -9.88 -27.39
C SER A 524 -2.53 -9.99 -25.89
N VAL A 525 -2.93 -11.12 -25.30
CA VAL A 525 -2.76 -11.37 -23.85
C VAL A 525 -2.11 -12.73 -23.65
N ILE A 526 -1.02 -12.74 -22.90
CA ILE A 526 -0.38 -13.95 -22.38
C ILE A 526 -0.64 -13.99 -20.88
N ILE A 527 -1.33 -15.03 -20.43
CA ILE A 527 -1.68 -15.29 -19.04
C ILE A 527 -0.72 -16.35 -18.50
N THR A 528 -0.06 -16.11 -17.39
CA THR A 528 0.71 -17.15 -16.69
C THR A 528 -0.07 -17.66 -15.50
N ASP A 529 -0.25 -18.98 -15.35
CA ASP A 529 -1.09 -19.57 -14.30
C ASP A 529 -0.26 -20.42 -13.32
N ARG A 530 0.40 -19.77 -12.34
CA ARG A 530 1.14 -20.46 -11.29
C ARG A 530 0.98 -19.75 -9.95
N PRO A 531 0.56 -20.45 -8.88
CA PRO A 531 0.34 -19.83 -7.58
C PRO A 531 1.64 -19.23 -7.01
N CYS A 532 1.49 -18.18 -6.21
CA CYS A 532 2.55 -17.60 -5.42
C CYS A 532 3.21 -18.67 -4.54
N VAL A 533 4.53 -18.67 -4.45
CA VAL A 533 5.27 -19.65 -3.63
C VAL A 533 5.04 -19.52 -2.13
N LEU A 534 4.36 -18.43 -1.71
CA LEU A 534 4.06 -18.11 -0.32
C LEU A 534 2.63 -18.49 0.10
N ILE A 535 1.81 -19.04 -0.80
CA ILE A 535 0.45 -19.49 -0.48
C ILE A 535 0.34 -21.02 -0.52
N ASP A 536 -0.65 -21.56 0.19
CA ASP A 536 -0.84 -23.01 0.36
C ASP A 536 -1.12 -23.77 -0.95
N ASP A 537 -1.57 -23.07 -1.98
CA ASP A 537 -1.83 -23.62 -3.31
C ASP A 537 -0.53 -24.03 -4.03
N TYR A 538 0.62 -23.48 -3.64
CA TYR A 538 1.92 -23.87 -4.18
C TYR A 538 2.42 -25.19 -3.59
N LYS A 539 2.76 -26.14 -4.47
CA LYS A 539 3.32 -27.45 -4.07
C LYS A 539 4.79 -27.52 -4.49
N PRO A 540 5.75 -27.52 -3.55
CA PRO A 540 7.16 -27.66 -3.88
C PRO A 540 7.46 -29.06 -4.41
N THR A 541 8.45 -29.16 -5.29
CA THR A 541 8.96 -30.42 -5.82
C THR A 541 10.37 -30.69 -5.30
N GLN A 542 10.97 -31.81 -5.71
CA GLN A 542 12.29 -32.20 -5.22
C GLN A 542 13.34 -31.11 -5.53
N PRO A 543 14.10 -30.65 -4.51
CA PRO A 543 15.09 -29.58 -4.68
C PRO A 543 16.24 -30.00 -5.58
N TYR A 544 16.98 -29.01 -6.08
CA TYR A 544 18.15 -29.21 -6.94
C TYR A 544 19.46 -28.94 -6.19
N LYS A 545 20.55 -29.49 -6.73
CA LYS A 545 21.94 -29.19 -6.38
C LYS A 545 22.80 -29.08 -7.63
N VAL A 546 23.98 -28.48 -7.48
CA VAL A 546 24.99 -28.40 -8.55
C VAL A 546 26.03 -29.50 -8.33
N ILE A 547 26.33 -30.28 -9.36
CA ILE A 547 27.51 -31.15 -9.40
C ILE A 547 28.71 -30.26 -9.74
N ALA A 548 29.55 -29.97 -8.74
CA ALA A 548 30.66 -29.03 -8.86
C ALA A 548 31.57 -29.33 -10.06
N ASP A 549 31.91 -30.61 -10.27
CA ASP A 549 32.82 -31.06 -11.34
C ASP A 549 32.25 -30.88 -12.75
N LYS A 550 30.92 -30.78 -12.89
CA LYS A 550 30.26 -30.50 -14.17
C LYS A 550 30.04 -29.01 -14.41
N CYS A 551 30.15 -28.18 -13.38
CA CYS A 551 29.89 -26.74 -13.52
C CYS A 551 31.02 -26.08 -14.32
N THR A 552 30.68 -25.49 -15.46
CA THR A 552 31.66 -24.81 -16.33
C THR A 552 31.83 -23.32 -15.99
N GLY A 553 31.12 -22.82 -14.98
CA GLY A 553 31.13 -21.41 -14.62
C GLY A 553 30.43 -20.48 -15.64
N CYS A 554 29.60 -21.00 -16.55
CA CYS A 554 28.99 -20.22 -17.63
C CYS A 554 27.97 -19.14 -17.19
N ALA A 555 27.60 -19.10 -15.91
CA ALA A 555 26.67 -18.14 -15.32
C ALA A 555 25.21 -18.11 -15.85
N ASN A 556 24.83 -18.87 -16.89
CA ASN A 556 23.46 -18.84 -17.43
C ASN A 556 22.34 -19.11 -16.39
N CYS A 557 22.64 -19.93 -15.37
CA CYS A 557 21.70 -20.19 -14.28
C CYS A 557 21.51 -19.01 -13.33
N ILE A 558 22.51 -18.11 -13.24
CA ILE A 558 22.45 -16.86 -12.46
C ILE A 558 21.49 -15.86 -13.13
N ASP A 559 21.45 -15.83 -14.46
CA ASP A 559 20.58 -14.92 -15.22
C ASP A 559 19.08 -15.19 -15.00
N VAL A 560 18.74 -16.40 -14.52
CA VAL A 560 17.37 -16.73 -14.04
C VAL A 560 16.99 -15.90 -12.81
N GLY A 561 17.95 -15.37 -12.05
CA GLY A 561 17.72 -14.48 -10.91
C GLY A 561 17.22 -15.16 -9.64
N CYS A 562 17.32 -16.49 -9.52
CA CYS A 562 16.84 -17.23 -8.35
C CYS A 562 17.76 -17.00 -7.12
N PRO A 563 17.23 -16.52 -5.96
CA PRO A 563 18.05 -16.28 -4.76
C PRO A 563 18.70 -17.53 -4.14
N ALA A 564 18.23 -18.73 -4.49
CA ALA A 564 18.83 -19.98 -4.02
C ALA A 564 20.16 -20.32 -4.72
N ILE A 565 20.55 -19.59 -5.77
CA ILE A 565 21.79 -19.82 -6.51
C ILE A 565 22.87 -18.88 -5.96
N HIS A 566 23.90 -19.45 -5.34
CA HIS A 566 25.01 -18.70 -4.77
C HIS A 566 26.28 -18.90 -5.58
N VAL A 567 26.95 -17.80 -5.92
CA VAL A 567 28.29 -17.87 -6.52
C VAL A 567 29.29 -18.28 -5.43
N THR A 568 29.99 -19.39 -5.65
CA THR A 568 31.01 -19.93 -4.73
C THR A 568 32.41 -19.47 -5.10
N ARG A 569 32.67 -19.28 -6.40
CA ARG A 569 33.96 -18.87 -6.93
C ARG A 569 33.79 -18.11 -8.24
N ARG A 570 34.61 -17.08 -8.46
CA ARG A 570 34.78 -16.40 -9.74
C ARG A 570 36.19 -16.63 -10.29
N GLU A 571 36.29 -16.83 -11.60
CA GLU A 571 37.55 -16.96 -12.31
C GLU A 571 37.51 -16.12 -13.58
N THR A 572 38.64 -15.58 -14.03
CA THR A 572 38.72 -14.88 -15.32
C THR A 572 39.43 -15.77 -16.33
N GLN A 573 38.75 -16.06 -17.45
CA GLN A 573 39.33 -16.78 -18.57
C GLN A 573 39.53 -15.84 -19.76
N VAL A 574 40.76 -15.77 -20.25
CA VAL A 574 41.07 -15.07 -21.50
C VAL A 574 40.78 -16.02 -22.66
N LYS A 575 39.78 -15.70 -23.47
CA LYS A 575 39.47 -16.46 -24.69
C LYS A 575 40.61 -16.30 -25.72
N PRO A 576 40.75 -17.23 -26.68
CA PRO A 576 41.72 -17.08 -27.78
C PRO A 576 41.59 -15.76 -28.57
N SER A 577 40.41 -15.12 -28.52
CA SER A 577 40.15 -13.80 -29.10
C SER A 577 40.69 -12.62 -28.27
N GLY A 578 41.41 -12.87 -27.17
CA GLY A 578 41.86 -11.85 -26.21
C GLY A 578 40.75 -11.29 -25.30
N LYS A 579 39.51 -11.77 -25.43
CA LYS A 579 38.37 -11.33 -24.61
C LYS A 579 38.42 -12.00 -23.25
N GLU A 580 38.48 -11.21 -22.19
CA GLU A 580 38.30 -11.68 -20.82
C GLU A 580 36.82 -12.02 -20.58
N VAL A 581 36.58 -13.19 -20.00
CA VAL A 581 35.25 -13.66 -19.58
C VAL A 581 35.34 -14.08 -18.13
N GLU A 582 34.48 -13.50 -17.30
CA GLU A 582 34.30 -13.96 -15.92
C GLU A 582 33.46 -15.24 -15.93
N LEU A 583 33.99 -16.29 -15.32
CA LEU A 583 33.31 -17.53 -15.00
C LEU A 583 32.80 -17.45 -13.56
N ALA A 584 31.54 -17.80 -13.35
CA ALA A 584 30.92 -17.84 -12.04
C ALA A 584 30.46 -19.26 -11.73
N PHE A 585 31.18 -19.93 -10.83
CA PHE A 585 30.83 -21.25 -10.32
C PHE A 585 29.80 -21.09 -9.21
N VAL A 586 28.79 -21.96 -9.20
CA VAL A 586 27.63 -21.80 -8.33
C VAL A 586 27.35 -23.04 -7.49
N ARG A 587 26.65 -22.83 -6.38
CA ARG A 587 25.92 -23.87 -5.64
C ARG A 587 24.45 -23.48 -5.54
N ILE A 588 23.56 -24.46 -5.45
CA ILE A 588 22.16 -24.23 -5.08
C ILE A 588 22.02 -24.54 -3.60
N GLU A 589 21.44 -23.61 -2.84
CA GLU A 589 21.07 -23.86 -1.45
C GLU A 589 19.84 -24.77 -1.41
N THR A 590 20.08 -26.07 -1.30
CA THR A 590 19.06 -27.13 -1.36
C THR A 590 18.00 -26.96 -0.28
N SER A 591 18.34 -26.39 0.87
CA SER A 591 17.40 -26.12 1.96
C SER A 591 16.35 -25.05 1.61
N ALA A 592 16.67 -24.14 0.69
CA ALA A 592 15.76 -23.09 0.22
C ALA A 592 15.08 -23.43 -1.12
N CYS A 593 15.67 -24.33 -1.90
CA CYS A 593 15.16 -24.68 -3.23
C CYS A 593 13.84 -25.45 -3.15
N THR A 594 12.88 -25.07 -3.99
CA THR A 594 11.57 -25.73 -4.08
C THR A 594 11.33 -26.47 -5.40
N GLY A 595 12.37 -26.64 -6.22
CA GLY A 595 12.34 -27.56 -7.36
C GLY A 595 11.65 -27.07 -8.65
N CYS A 596 11.46 -25.76 -8.85
CA CYS A 596 10.78 -25.23 -10.07
C CYS A 596 11.45 -25.55 -11.43
N GLY A 597 12.71 -25.97 -11.46
CA GLY A 597 13.39 -26.40 -12.69
C GLY A 597 13.83 -25.26 -13.64
N LEU A 598 13.48 -24.00 -13.36
CA LEU A 598 13.86 -22.85 -14.19
C LEU A 598 15.36 -22.75 -14.49
N CYS A 599 16.21 -23.04 -13.49
CA CYS A 599 17.66 -22.98 -13.64
C CYS A 599 18.27 -24.18 -14.38
N VAL A 600 17.53 -25.29 -14.52
CA VAL A 600 17.98 -26.50 -15.22
C VAL A 600 18.04 -26.26 -16.72
N GLN A 601 17.00 -25.62 -17.26
CA GLN A 601 16.83 -25.36 -18.69
C GLN A 601 18.00 -24.57 -19.33
N PRO A 602 18.56 -23.51 -18.71
CA PRO A 602 19.74 -22.82 -19.23
C PRO A 602 21.08 -23.52 -18.93
N CYS A 603 21.09 -24.61 -18.14
CA CYS A 603 22.31 -25.32 -17.76
C CYS A 603 22.77 -26.30 -18.83
N ALA A 604 23.42 -25.77 -19.88
CA ALA A 604 24.02 -26.56 -20.96
C ALA A 604 24.91 -27.74 -20.52
N PRO A 605 25.75 -27.66 -19.45
CA PRO A 605 26.58 -28.80 -19.03
C PRO A 605 25.83 -29.84 -18.19
N GLU A 606 24.51 -29.69 -17.98
CA GLU A 606 23.70 -30.58 -17.16
C GLU A 606 24.27 -30.78 -15.76
N ALA A 607 24.83 -29.71 -15.20
CA ALA A 607 25.44 -29.70 -13.88
C ALA A 607 24.40 -29.61 -12.75
N ILE A 608 23.16 -29.25 -13.06
CA ILE A 608 22.08 -29.10 -12.08
C ILE A 608 21.21 -30.37 -12.10
N VAL A 609 21.16 -31.06 -10.96
CA VAL A 609 20.44 -32.33 -10.78
C VAL A 609 19.61 -32.30 -9.50
N HIS A 610 18.62 -33.16 -9.38
CA HIS A 610 17.89 -33.29 -8.12
C HIS A 610 18.84 -33.65 -6.97
N ALA A 611 18.66 -33.00 -5.82
CA ALA A 611 19.33 -33.39 -4.60
C ALA A 611 18.67 -34.67 -4.07
N LEU A 612 19.50 -35.68 -3.78
CA LEU A 612 19.04 -36.85 -3.04
C LEU A 612 18.67 -36.40 -1.62
N PRO A 613 17.59 -36.94 -1.01
CA PRO A 613 17.28 -36.66 0.38
C PRO A 613 18.42 -37.16 1.27
N GLU A 614 19.19 -36.25 1.86
CA GLU A 614 20.14 -36.58 2.91
C GLU A 614 19.34 -36.72 4.22
N HIS A 615 19.00 -37.95 4.61
CA HIS A 615 18.48 -38.21 5.94
C HIS A 615 19.61 -37.94 6.95
N PRO A 616 19.44 -37.02 7.92
CA PRO A 616 20.43 -36.87 8.97
C PRO A 616 20.46 -38.17 9.78
N VAL A 617 21.56 -38.92 9.67
CA VAL A 617 21.81 -40.10 10.51
C VAL A 617 21.97 -39.59 11.94
N LYS A 618 20.94 -39.78 12.77
CA LYS A 618 21.09 -39.66 14.22
C LYS A 618 21.94 -40.84 14.70
N PHE A 619 23.22 -40.59 14.99
CA PHE A 619 23.98 -41.50 15.84
C PHE A 619 23.40 -41.42 17.24
N LEU A 620 22.45 -42.30 17.56
CA LEU A 620 22.15 -42.64 18.94
C LEU A 620 23.40 -43.32 19.50
N HIS A 621 24.21 -42.56 20.24
CA HIS A 621 25.22 -43.16 21.10
C HIS A 621 24.50 -44.08 22.10
N ALA A 622 24.64 -45.39 21.89
CA ALA A 622 24.28 -46.38 22.90
C ALA A 622 25.16 -46.12 24.13
N LYS A 623 24.53 -45.67 25.21
CA LYS A 623 25.10 -45.81 26.55
C LYS A 623 25.07 -47.30 26.90
N ILE A 624 26.24 -47.88 27.14
CA ILE A 624 26.38 -49.03 28.05
C ILE A 624 26.71 -48.45 29.41
#